data_AF-A0A3M1J2J0-F1
#
_entry.id   AF-A0A3M1J2J0-F1
#
_cell.length_a   1.000
_cell.length_b   1.000
_cell.length_c   1.000
_cell.angle_alpha   90.00
_cell.angle_beta   90.00
_cell.angle_gamma   90.00
#
_symmetry.space_group_name_H-M   'P 1'
#
loop_
_entity.id
_entity.type
_entity.pdbx_description
1 polymer ?
#
loop_
_entity_poly.entity_id
_entity_poly.type
_entity_poly.pdbx_seq_one_letter_code
_entity_poly.pdbx_strand_id
1 'polypeptide(L)'
;MMRQKQQSASESVPAAPPPPEPVAMRSTPVAVAPEPEPAAEIAQAAEDTAPVEEAAEESSAPEAPAEPDNLTRIEGIGPKISSWLNDAGITTFAQLAEMTPEQIAEILQNAGHRIANPATWPEQAKLAAAGDWETLAALQDNLHGGRRLAD
;
A
#
# COMPACT_ATOMS: atom_id res chain seq x y z
N MET A 1 22.45 48.92 -37.08
CA MET A 1 22.10 48.95 -35.65
C MET A 1 21.11 47.83 -35.37
N MET A 2 21.53 46.75 -34.69
CA MET A 2 21.04 46.30 -33.36
C MET A 2 19.49 46.24 -33.27
N ARG A 3 18.79 45.12 -32.97
CA ARG A 3 18.94 44.09 -31.92
C ARG A 3 17.86 43.00 -32.19
N GLN A 4 18.16 41.70 -32.30
CA GLN A 4 18.22 40.71 -31.20
C GLN A 4 16.92 40.50 -30.40
N LYS A 5 16.20 39.39 -30.67
CA LYS A 5 15.65 38.38 -29.72
C LYS A 5 14.87 37.32 -30.52
N GLN A 6 15.44 36.14 -30.76
CA GLN A 6 15.43 34.97 -29.87
C GLN A 6 14.01 34.42 -29.67
N GLN A 7 13.73 33.22 -30.18
CA GLN A 7 13.73 32.00 -29.36
C GLN A 7 13.49 30.75 -30.22
N SER A 8 14.38 29.79 -30.03
CA SER A 8 14.29 28.41 -30.48
C SER A 8 13.22 27.63 -29.73
N ALA A 9 12.59 26.67 -30.40
CA ALA A 9 12.21 25.35 -29.89
C ALA A 9 11.91 24.47 -31.13
N SER A 10 12.92 23.78 -31.69
CA SER A 10 13.05 22.32 -31.53
C SER A 10 12.05 21.69 -30.55
N GLU A 11 11.10 20.94 -31.09
CA GLU A 11 10.62 19.69 -30.47
C GLU A 11 10.04 18.81 -31.59
N SER A 12 10.83 17.84 -32.05
CA SER A 12 10.64 16.40 -31.83
C SER A 12 9.64 15.74 -32.77
N VAL A 13 10.15 15.21 -33.88
CA VAL A 13 9.93 13.80 -34.20
C VAL A 13 11.22 13.24 -34.83
N PRO A 14 11.88 12.29 -34.16
CA PRO A 14 12.33 11.14 -34.91
C PRO A 14 11.89 9.83 -34.24
N ALA A 15 11.53 8.88 -35.10
CA ALA A 15 11.14 7.53 -34.76
C ALA A 15 12.19 6.79 -33.90
N ALA A 16 11.70 5.98 -32.96
CA ALA A 16 12.45 4.95 -32.25
C ALA A 16 11.47 3.81 -31.85
N PRO A 17 11.94 2.60 -31.54
CA PRO A 17 12.01 1.41 -32.41
C PRO A 17 10.90 0.37 -32.11
N PRO A 18 10.75 -0.72 -32.91
CA PRO A 18 9.83 -1.81 -32.58
C PRO A 18 10.24 -2.55 -31.30
N PRO A 19 9.30 -3.21 -30.60
CA PRO A 19 9.62 -4.03 -29.42
C PRO A 19 10.47 -5.25 -29.80
N PRO A 20 11.38 -5.73 -28.94
CA PRO A 20 12.14 -6.94 -29.20
C PRO A 20 11.27 -8.21 -29.09
N GLU A 21 11.45 -9.13 -30.05
CA GLU A 21 10.88 -10.48 -30.08
C GLU A 21 11.38 -11.36 -28.91
N PRO A 22 10.59 -12.37 -28.47
CA PRO A 22 10.95 -13.21 -27.33
C PRO A 22 12.09 -14.17 -27.67
N VAL A 23 13.23 -14.00 -26.99
CA VAL A 23 14.31 -14.99 -27.03
C VAL A 23 13.95 -16.19 -26.13
N ALA A 24 13.53 -17.26 -26.78
CA ALA A 24 13.52 -18.59 -26.18
C ALA A 24 14.96 -19.03 -25.88
N MET A 25 15.32 -19.15 -24.60
CA MET A 25 16.44 -19.97 -24.17
C MET A 25 16.01 -20.85 -23.00
N ARG A 26 15.86 -22.14 -23.32
CA ARG A 26 15.91 -23.28 -22.40
C ARG A 26 17.10 -23.13 -21.45
N SER A 27 16.86 -23.31 -20.15
CA SER A 27 17.79 -24.04 -19.27
C SER A 27 17.05 -24.54 -18.03
N THR A 28 16.80 -25.85 -18.08
CA THR A 28 16.91 -26.85 -17.00
C THR A 28 16.24 -26.60 -15.64
N PRO A 29 15.27 -27.45 -15.24
CA PRO A 29 14.80 -27.53 -13.87
C PRO A 29 15.84 -28.29 -13.04
N VAL A 30 16.38 -27.67 -11.99
CA VAL A 30 17.09 -28.39 -10.94
C VAL A 30 16.07 -28.66 -9.84
N ALA A 31 15.57 -29.89 -9.84
CA ALA A 31 14.82 -30.46 -8.75
C ALA A 31 15.72 -30.51 -7.50
N VAL A 32 15.29 -29.85 -6.43
CA VAL A 32 15.76 -30.11 -5.08
C VAL A 32 14.59 -30.72 -4.33
N ALA A 33 14.66 -32.03 -4.16
CA ALA A 33 13.77 -32.79 -3.29
C ALA A 33 14.02 -32.36 -1.82
N PRO A 34 12.96 -32.19 -1.01
CA PRO A 34 13.10 -32.00 0.42
C PRO A 34 13.34 -33.36 1.09
N GLU A 35 14.46 -33.50 1.81
CA GLU A 35 14.65 -34.58 2.78
C GLU A 35 14.69 -33.95 4.18
N PRO A 36 13.85 -34.42 5.12
CA PRO A 36 13.64 -33.79 6.43
C PRO A 36 14.53 -34.37 7.54
N GLU A 37 14.48 -33.70 8.70
CA GLU A 37 14.83 -34.14 10.07
C GLU A 37 16.29 -33.99 10.56
N PRO A 38 16.56 -33.89 11.89
CA PRO A 38 15.73 -33.42 13.02
C PRO A 38 16.51 -32.56 14.06
N ALA A 39 15.79 -32.14 15.11
CA ALA A 39 16.27 -31.92 16.49
C ALA A 39 16.98 -30.59 16.85
N ALA A 40 16.21 -29.70 17.47
CA ALA A 40 16.64 -29.01 18.70
C ALA A 40 15.39 -28.73 19.56
N GLU A 41 15.19 -29.60 20.53
CA GLU A 41 14.21 -29.50 21.61
C GLU A 41 14.85 -28.83 22.85
N ILE A 42 13.99 -28.16 23.66
CA ILE A 42 14.15 -27.53 24.99
C ILE A 42 14.78 -26.11 25.04
N ALA A 43 14.30 -25.11 25.78
CA ALA A 43 13.39 -25.00 26.93
C ALA A 43 12.80 -23.56 26.96
N GLN A 44 11.48 -23.38 27.07
CA GLN A 44 10.69 -23.08 28.29
C GLN A 44 11.03 -21.78 29.04
N ALA A 45 9.96 -21.02 29.31
CA ALA A 45 9.74 -19.99 30.34
C ALA A 45 9.95 -18.51 29.98
N ALA A 46 8.85 -17.88 29.55
CA ALA A 46 8.37 -16.64 30.15
C ALA A 46 6.85 -16.55 29.94
N GLU A 47 6.10 -16.86 30.99
CA GLU A 47 4.69 -16.54 31.13
C GLU A 47 4.49 -15.03 31.35
N ASP A 48 3.23 -14.59 31.18
CA ASP A 48 2.63 -13.34 31.67
C ASP A 48 2.53 -12.17 30.67
N THR A 49 1.42 -12.11 29.92
CA THR A 49 0.31 -11.16 30.22
C THR A 49 -0.76 -11.15 29.11
N ALA A 50 -2.02 -11.10 29.56
CA ALA A 50 -3.24 -10.71 28.86
C ALA A 50 -3.91 -11.70 27.86
N PRO A 51 -5.03 -12.34 28.24
CA PRO A 51 -5.96 -12.92 27.28
C PRO A 51 -6.70 -11.79 26.54
N VAL A 52 -6.48 -11.67 25.23
CA VAL A 52 -7.40 -10.98 24.33
C VAL A 52 -8.18 -12.06 23.60
N GLU A 53 -9.22 -12.53 24.27
CA GLU A 53 -10.35 -13.17 23.60
C GLU A 53 -11.31 -12.04 23.21
N GLU A 54 -11.20 -11.59 21.97
CA GLU A 54 -12.39 -11.31 21.17
C GLU A 54 -12.05 -11.66 19.72
N ALA A 55 -12.29 -12.93 19.40
CA ALA A 55 -12.50 -13.39 18.05
C ALA A 55 -13.67 -12.60 17.44
N ALA A 56 -13.36 -11.74 16.49
CA ALA A 56 -14.19 -11.58 15.30
C ALA A 56 -13.41 -12.25 14.16
N GLU A 57 -13.54 -13.57 14.11
CA GLU A 57 -13.19 -14.38 12.96
C GLU A 57 -14.02 -13.95 11.72
N GLU A 58 -13.38 -14.11 10.55
CA GLU A 58 -13.98 -14.28 9.23
C GLU A 58 -14.68 -13.08 8.57
N SER A 59 -13.91 -12.37 7.73
CA SER A 59 -14.21 -12.45 6.30
C SER A 59 -12.95 -12.29 5.46
N SER A 60 -12.09 -13.33 5.47
CA SER A 60 -11.24 -13.59 4.32
C SER A 60 -12.15 -14.16 3.23
N ALA A 61 -12.94 -13.30 2.58
CA ALA A 61 -13.51 -13.66 1.30
C ALA A 61 -12.35 -13.61 0.28
N PRO A 62 -11.98 -14.73 -0.36
CA PRO A 62 -11.17 -14.65 -1.57
C PRO A 62 -12.09 -14.12 -2.67
N GLU A 63 -12.34 -12.81 -2.66
CA GLU A 63 -13.07 -12.18 -3.75
C GLU A 63 -12.22 -12.24 -5.02
N ALA A 64 -12.94 -12.38 -6.13
CA ALA A 64 -12.45 -12.24 -7.50
C ALA A 64 -11.41 -11.10 -7.61
N PRO A 65 -10.49 -11.11 -8.61
CA PRO A 65 -9.46 -10.07 -8.76
C PRO A 65 -10.04 -8.70 -8.44
N ALA A 66 -9.72 -8.21 -7.24
CA ALA A 66 -10.43 -7.09 -6.67
C ALA A 66 -10.11 -5.89 -7.56
N GLU A 67 -11.15 -5.26 -8.10
CA GLU A 67 -10.95 -3.97 -8.76
C GLU A 67 -10.29 -3.03 -7.75
N PRO A 68 -9.27 -2.26 -8.17
CA PRO A 68 -8.57 -1.38 -7.25
C PRO A 68 -9.55 -0.37 -6.67
N ASP A 69 -9.57 -0.28 -5.34
CA ASP A 69 -10.41 0.67 -4.62
C ASP A 69 -9.91 2.10 -4.80
N ASN A 70 -10.83 3.04 -4.59
CA ASN A 70 -10.47 4.44 -4.55
C ASN A 70 -9.96 4.83 -3.15
N LEU A 71 -8.66 4.61 -2.90
CA LEU A 71 -8.01 4.95 -1.62
C LEU A 71 -8.12 6.43 -1.23
N THR A 72 -8.43 7.34 -2.17
CA THR A 72 -8.64 8.77 -1.85
C THR A 72 -9.92 9.06 -1.08
N ARG A 73 -10.76 8.04 -0.84
CA ARG A 73 -11.88 8.10 0.11
C ARG A 73 -11.43 8.24 1.57
N ILE A 74 -10.19 7.86 1.85
CA ILE A 74 -9.58 7.97 3.18
C ILE A 74 -9.03 9.38 3.36
N GLU A 75 -9.42 10.07 4.42
CA GLU A 75 -8.96 11.42 4.70
C GLU A 75 -7.45 11.42 4.97
N GLY A 76 -6.75 12.33 4.30
CA GLY A 76 -5.29 12.41 4.31
C GLY A 76 -4.64 11.68 3.14
N ILE A 77 -5.36 10.81 2.41
CA ILE A 77 -4.88 10.16 1.19
C ILE A 77 -5.26 10.99 -0.04
N GLY A 78 -4.33 11.83 -0.50
CA GLY A 78 -4.45 12.52 -1.78
C GLY A 78 -4.10 11.64 -2.99
N PRO A 79 -4.31 12.13 -4.23
CA PRO A 79 -4.04 11.37 -5.46
C PRO A 79 -2.61 10.82 -5.55
N LYS A 80 -1.64 11.59 -5.03
CA LYS A 80 -0.23 11.22 -5.03
C LYS A 80 0.08 10.10 -4.03
N ILE A 81 -0.52 10.16 -2.85
CA ILE A 81 -0.37 9.13 -1.81
C ILE A 81 -1.03 7.84 -2.28
N SER A 82 -2.24 7.92 -2.83
CA SER A 82 -2.91 6.76 -3.43
C SER A 82 -2.05 6.13 -4.53
N SER A 83 -1.40 6.93 -5.39
CA SER A 83 -0.48 6.39 -6.40
C SER A 83 0.69 5.63 -5.79
N TRP A 84 1.28 6.11 -4.69
CA TRP A 84 2.40 5.42 -4.03
C TRP A 84 1.96 4.14 -3.32
N LEU A 85 0.79 4.15 -2.70
CA LEU A 85 0.22 2.95 -2.10
C LEU A 85 -0.06 1.89 -3.17
N ASN A 86 -0.63 2.30 -4.30
CA ASN A 86 -0.85 1.41 -5.45
C ASN A 86 0.47 0.85 -6.02
N ASP A 87 1.53 1.68 -6.11
CA ASP A 87 2.87 1.24 -6.55
C ASP A 87 3.50 0.24 -5.57
N ALA A 88 3.21 0.39 -4.28
CA ALA A 88 3.57 -0.57 -3.23
C ALA A 88 2.67 -1.82 -3.20
N GLY A 89 1.73 -1.95 -4.13
CA GLY A 89 0.80 -3.09 -4.24
C GLY A 89 -0.46 -2.97 -3.38
N ILE A 90 -0.61 -1.90 -2.61
CA ILE A 90 -1.77 -1.62 -1.76
C ILE A 90 -2.83 -0.95 -2.61
N THR A 91 -3.78 -1.74 -3.08
CA THR A 91 -4.77 -1.32 -4.07
C THR A 91 -6.20 -1.37 -3.57
N THR A 92 -6.43 -1.94 -2.37
CA THR A 92 -7.77 -2.08 -1.78
C THR A 92 -7.85 -1.49 -0.37
N PHE A 93 -9.05 -1.15 0.08
CA PHE A 93 -9.28 -0.72 1.46
C PHE A 93 -8.94 -1.84 2.45
N ALA A 94 -9.25 -3.09 2.10
CA ALA A 94 -8.93 -4.25 2.94
C ALA A 94 -7.42 -4.38 3.18
N GLN A 95 -6.61 -4.30 2.12
CA GLN A 95 -5.15 -4.34 2.24
C GLN A 95 -4.62 -3.19 3.11
N LEU A 96 -5.16 -1.98 2.95
CA LEU A 96 -4.74 -0.82 3.75
C LEU A 96 -5.16 -0.96 5.23
N ALA A 97 -6.30 -1.58 5.51
CA ALA A 97 -6.81 -1.82 6.86
C ALA A 97 -5.98 -2.84 7.65
N GLU A 98 -5.31 -3.77 6.95
CA GLU A 98 -4.41 -4.76 7.57
C GLU A 98 -3.03 -4.18 7.93
N MET A 99 -2.70 -2.98 7.46
CA MET A 99 -1.40 -2.37 7.72
C MET A 99 -1.39 -1.56 9.02
N THR A 100 -0.22 -1.45 9.64
CA THR A 100 0.00 -0.50 10.72
C THR A 100 0.32 0.90 10.19
N PRO A 101 0.03 1.97 10.95
CA PRO A 101 0.43 3.33 10.59
C PRO A 101 1.93 3.45 10.29
N GLU A 102 2.76 2.70 11.02
CA GLU A 102 4.22 2.68 10.86
C GLU A 102 4.65 2.05 9.53
N GLN A 103 4.02 0.95 9.12
CA GLN A 103 4.29 0.33 7.81
C GLN A 103 3.90 1.26 6.67
N ILE A 104 2.72 1.90 6.78
CA ILE A 104 2.27 2.88 5.81
C ILE A 104 3.26 4.07 5.76
N ALA A 105 3.68 4.58 6.92
CA ALA A 105 4.64 5.66 7.00
C ALA A 105 5.98 5.30 6.35
N GLU A 106 6.47 4.06 6.50
CA GLU A 106 7.70 3.59 5.87
C GLU A 106 7.59 3.60 4.34
N ILE A 107 6.47 3.12 3.80
CA ILE A 107 6.20 3.12 2.35
C ILE A 107 6.20 4.54 1.80
N LEU A 108 5.51 5.47 2.48
CA LEU A 108 5.45 6.86 2.06
C LEU A 108 6.80 7.57 2.18
N GLN A 109 7.58 7.24 3.21
CA GLN A 109 8.94 7.77 3.37
C GLN A 109 9.85 7.33 2.23
N ASN A 110 9.78 6.06 1.84
CA ASN A 110 10.52 5.52 0.69
C ASN A 110 10.08 6.17 -0.63
N ALA A 111 8.79 6.51 -0.75
CA ALA A 111 8.23 7.21 -1.89
C ALA A 111 8.47 8.74 -1.90
N GLY A 112 9.13 9.28 -0.87
CA GLY A 112 9.53 10.70 -0.80
C GLY A 112 8.53 11.63 -0.12
N HIS A 113 7.63 11.14 0.73
CA HIS A 113 6.64 11.94 1.44
C HIS A 113 6.71 11.78 2.95
N ARG A 114 7.16 12.85 3.62
CA ARG A 114 7.35 12.89 5.08
C ARG A 114 6.26 13.65 5.84
N ILE A 115 5.22 14.15 5.16
CA ILE A 115 4.26 15.11 5.75
C ILE A 115 2.90 14.48 6.09
N ALA A 116 2.57 13.31 5.52
CA ALA A 116 1.31 12.63 5.82
C ALA A 116 1.31 12.00 7.22
N ASN A 117 0.15 12.00 7.88
CA ASN A 117 -0.07 11.26 9.12
C ASN A 117 -1.00 10.07 8.86
N PRO A 118 -0.48 8.83 8.82
CA PRO A 118 -1.27 7.65 8.56
C PRO A 118 -1.97 7.06 9.80
N ALA A 119 -1.91 7.73 10.97
CA ALA A 119 -2.40 7.17 12.24
C ALA A 119 -3.85 6.69 12.20
N THR A 120 -4.71 7.36 11.42
CA THR A 120 -6.14 7.01 11.30
C THR A 120 -6.48 6.28 10.01
N TRP A 121 -5.52 6.05 9.12
CA TRP A 121 -5.81 5.45 7.81
C TRP A 121 -6.23 4.00 7.89
N PRO A 122 -5.61 3.12 8.69
CA PRO A 122 -6.09 1.74 8.83
C PRO A 122 -7.51 1.67 9.38
N GLU A 123 -7.84 2.52 10.37
CA GLU A 123 -9.19 2.59 10.96
C GLU A 123 -10.23 3.03 9.92
N GLN A 124 -9.95 4.11 9.18
CA GLN A 124 -10.80 4.58 8.10
C GLN A 124 -10.94 3.53 6.98
N ALA A 125 -9.85 2.84 6.64
CA ALA A 125 -9.83 1.82 5.61
C ALA A 125 -10.66 0.60 6.00
N LYS A 126 -10.67 0.23 7.29
CA LYS A 126 -11.54 -0.84 7.81
C LYS A 126 -13.02 -0.51 7.63
N LEU A 127 -13.42 0.72 7.91
CA LEU A 127 -14.80 1.19 7.71
C LEU A 127 -15.15 1.24 6.20
N ALA A 128 -14.23 1.71 5.37
CA ALA A 128 -14.42 1.75 3.91
C ALA A 128 -14.54 0.33 3.31
N ALA A 129 -13.71 -0.61 3.76
CA ALA A 129 -13.74 -2.02 3.34
C ALA A 129 -15.06 -2.70 3.76
N ALA A 130 -15.60 -2.33 4.93
CA ALA A 130 -16.90 -2.80 5.40
C ALA A 130 -18.09 -2.13 4.68
N GLY A 131 -17.86 -1.07 3.90
CA GLY A 131 -18.91 -0.25 3.30
C GLY A 131 -19.65 0.64 4.29
N ASP A 132 -19.11 0.83 5.50
CA ASP A 132 -19.67 1.65 6.57
C ASP A 132 -19.38 3.15 6.35
N TRP A 133 -19.85 3.68 5.23
CA TRP A 133 -19.59 5.05 4.79
C TRP A 133 -20.15 6.11 5.75
N GLU A 134 -21.24 5.81 6.46
CA GLU A 134 -21.83 6.72 7.46
C GLU A 134 -20.91 6.88 8.67
N THR A 135 -20.43 5.76 9.24
CA THR A 135 -19.48 5.75 10.34
C THR A 135 -18.14 6.37 9.93
N LEU A 136 -17.68 6.10 8.70
CA LEU A 136 -16.49 6.73 8.16
C LEU A 136 -16.64 8.25 8.07
N ALA A 137 -17.77 8.76 7.57
CA ALA A 137 -18.03 10.18 7.49
C ALA A 137 -18.07 10.84 8.88
N ALA A 138 -18.71 10.19 9.86
CA ALA A 138 -18.73 10.67 11.25
C ALA A 138 -17.32 10.68 11.88
N LEU A 139 -16.49 9.67 11.60
CA LEU A 139 -15.09 9.65 12.01
C LEU A 139 -14.35 10.83 11.38
N GLN A 140 -14.46 11.03 10.07
CA GLN A 140 -13.80 12.10 9.31
C GLN A 140 -14.21 13.51 9.76
N ASP A 141 -15.46 13.72 10.18
CA ASP A 141 -15.91 15.01 10.73
C ASP A 141 -15.09 15.45 11.98
N ASN A 142 -14.53 14.48 12.70
CA ASN A 142 -13.68 14.70 13.87
C ASN A 142 -12.17 14.72 13.53
N LEU A 143 -11.80 14.55 12.26
CA LEU A 143 -10.43 14.54 11.77
C LEU A 143 -10.09 15.84 11.03
N HIS A 144 -8.80 16.19 11.02
CA HIS A 144 -8.23 17.26 10.22
C HIS A 144 -6.96 16.79 9.53
N GLY A 145 -7.09 16.36 8.27
CA GLY A 145 -6.00 15.82 7.46
C GLY A 145 -5.47 14.49 7.99
N GLY A 146 -6.35 13.63 8.52
CA GLY A 146 -6.00 12.33 9.11
C GLY A 146 -5.54 12.39 10.56
N ARG A 147 -5.64 13.56 11.22
CA ARG A 147 -5.32 13.74 12.65
C ARG A 147 -6.58 14.00 13.45
N ARG A 148 -6.72 13.36 14.62
CA ARG A 148 -7.79 13.68 15.56
C ARG A 148 -7.57 15.10 16.08
N LEU A 149 -8.64 15.88 16.15
CA LEU A 149 -8.63 17.28 16.60
C LEU A 149 -8.17 17.49 18.06
N ALA A 150 -7.97 16.42 18.83
CA ALA A 150 -7.79 16.45 20.28
C ALA A 150 -6.37 16.12 20.77
N ASP A 151 -5.34 16.15 19.91
CA ASP A 151 -3.94 15.86 20.29
C ASP A 151 -3.03 17.11 20.20
#